data_AF-A0A662J8J2-F1
#
_entry.id   AF-A0A662J8J2-F1
#
_cell.length_a   1.000
_cell.length_b   1.000
_cell.length_c   1.000
_cell.angle_alpha   90.00
_cell.angle_beta   90.00
_cell.angle_gamma   90.00
#
_symmetry.space_group_name_H-M   'P 1'
#
loop_
_entity.id
_entity.type
_entity.pdbx_description
1 polymer ?
#
loop_
_entity_poly.entity_id
_entity_poly.type
_entity_poly.pdbx_seq_one_letter_code
_entity_poly.pdbx_strand_id
1 'polypeptide(L)'
;MKLWGRKRKKEEETKAAAIAEELVVPGKRYRQLYPVIPPYAYIGIEVDPATGSLRYEVIEPRLSEEEVKMLNEIVDILRFEAGEDIDKVTKITSDYLEEKVKKVIKRYKLPVSKESFGKILYFIN
;
A
#
# COMPACT_ATOMS: atom_id res chain seq x y z
N MET A 1 19.40 -20.54 -20.87
CA MET A 1 19.01 -20.05 -19.53
C MET A 1 18.27 -18.69 -19.50
N LYS A 2 17.82 -18.09 -20.63
CA LYS A 2 17.09 -16.78 -20.63
C LYS A 2 15.55 -16.88 -20.64
N LEU A 3 14.96 -18.06 -20.80
CA LEU A 3 13.50 -18.21 -20.93
C LEU A 3 12.75 -18.18 -19.59
N TRP A 4 13.38 -18.55 -18.48
CA TRP A 4 12.70 -18.64 -17.18
C TRP A 4 12.40 -17.26 -16.56
N GLY A 5 13.30 -16.28 -16.75
CA GLY A 5 13.11 -14.91 -16.24
C GLY A 5 11.99 -14.13 -16.97
N ARG A 6 11.80 -14.34 -18.28
CA ARG A 6 10.72 -13.70 -19.04
C ARG A 6 9.34 -14.20 -18.63
N LYS A 7 9.23 -15.49 -18.32
CA LYS A 7 7.95 -16.10 -17.92
C LYS A 7 7.50 -15.55 -16.55
N ARG A 8 8.43 -15.49 -15.58
CA ARG A 8 8.18 -14.95 -14.24
C ARG A 8 7.82 -13.46 -14.27
N LYS A 9 8.53 -12.66 -15.06
CA LYS A 9 8.22 -11.22 -15.22
C LYS A 9 6.80 -11.00 -15.79
N LYS A 10 6.39 -11.80 -16.77
CA LYS A 10 5.05 -11.72 -17.36
C LYS A 10 3.95 -12.15 -16.38
N GLU A 11 4.22 -13.14 -15.52
CA GLU A 11 3.34 -13.59 -14.44
C GLU A 11 3.20 -12.50 -13.34
N GLU A 12 4.29 -11.82 -12.98
CA GLU A 12 4.27 -10.69 -12.05
C GLU A 12 3.51 -9.48 -12.60
N GLU A 13 3.70 -9.13 -13.87
CA GLU A 13 2.98 -8.04 -14.56
C GLU A 13 1.47 -8.34 -14.64
N THR A 14 1.07 -9.58 -14.94
CA THR A 14 -0.34 -9.98 -14.98
C THR A 14 -0.98 -9.97 -13.60
N LYS A 15 -0.26 -10.44 -12.56
CA LYS A 15 -0.74 -10.36 -11.18
C LYS A 15 -0.88 -8.91 -10.71
N ALA A 16 0.09 -8.06 -11.00
CA ALA A 16 0.04 -6.64 -10.67
C ALA A 16 -1.11 -5.91 -11.38
N ALA A 17 -1.42 -6.29 -12.63
CA ALA A 17 -2.55 -5.73 -13.37
C ALA A 17 -3.91 -6.14 -12.78
N ALA A 18 -4.07 -7.41 -12.38
CA ALA A 18 -5.29 -7.89 -11.73
C ALA A 18 -5.54 -7.18 -10.39
N ILE A 19 -4.47 -6.96 -9.61
CA ILE A 19 -4.53 -6.21 -8.35
C ILE A 19 -4.87 -4.73 -8.60
N ALA A 20 -4.23 -4.11 -9.60
CA ALA A 20 -4.54 -2.73 -9.95
C ALA A 20 -6.02 -2.57 -10.32
N GLU A 21 -6.59 -3.53 -11.04
CA GLU A 21 -8.00 -3.56 -11.40
C GLU A 21 -8.92 -3.69 -10.18
N GLU A 22 -8.53 -4.45 -9.16
CA GLU A 22 -9.26 -4.54 -7.89
C GLU A 22 -9.24 -3.22 -7.08
N LEU A 23 -8.14 -2.47 -7.14
CA LEU A 23 -8.01 -1.16 -6.49
C LEU A 23 -8.78 -0.05 -7.22
N VAL A 24 -9.05 -0.23 -8.52
CA VAL A 24 -9.76 0.76 -9.33
C VAL A 24 -11.21 0.88 -8.87
N VAL A 25 -11.67 2.12 -8.74
CA VAL A 25 -13.07 2.41 -8.38
C VAL A 25 -14.01 1.87 -9.46
N PRO A 26 -15.08 1.12 -9.09
CA PRO A 26 -16.06 0.64 -10.06
C PRO A 26 -16.59 1.76 -10.96
N GLY A 27 -16.56 1.55 -12.27
CA GLY A 27 -17.00 2.52 -13.28
C GLY A 27 -15.92 3.49 -13.76
N LYS A 28 -14.73 3.52 -13.16
CA LYS A 28 -13.58 4.24 -13.71
C LYS A 28 -12.81 3.38 -14.70
N ARG A 29 -12.37 3.98 -15.81
CA ARG A 29 -11.56 3.31 -16.82
C ARG A 29 -10.37 4.18 -17.18
N TYR A 30 -9.17 3.70 -16.85
CA TYR A 30 -7.93 4.37 -17.20
C TYR A 30 -7.46 3.95 -18.60
N ARG A 31 -6.78 4.87 -19.29
CA ARG A 31 -6.12 4.57 -20.56
C ARG A 31 -4.90 3.70 -20.33
N GLN A 32 -4.15 3.99 -19.26
CA GLN A 32 -2.97 3.24 -18.83
C GLN A 32 -2.91 3.19 -17.30
N LEU A 33 -2.40 2.08 -16.77
CA LEU A 33 -2.12 1.88 -15.35
C LEU A 33 -0.63 1.58 -15.18
N TYR A 34 0.05 2.37 -14.37
CA TYR A 34 1.46 2.21 -14.10
C TYR A 34 1.70 1.79 -12.64
N PRO A 35 2.42 0.68 -12.40
CA PRO A 35 2.81 0.29 -11.05
C PRO A 35 3.84 1.26 -10.47
N VAL A 36 3.61 1.71 -9.22
CA VAL A 36 4.57 2.52 -8.46
C VAL A 36 5.11 1.72 -7.28
N ILE A 37 4.21 1.22 -6.41
CA ILE A 37 4.54 0.35 -5.27
C ILE A 37 3.58 -0.84 -5.27
N PRO A 38 3.70 -1.81 -6.20
CA PRO A 38 2.80 -2.96 -6.21
C PRO A 38 2.93 -3.80 -4.93
N PRO A 39 1.82 -4.31 -4.35
CA PRO A 39 0.44 -4.25 -4.83
C PRO A 39 -0.37 -3.01 -4.37
N TYR A 40 0.26 -1.98 -3.79
CA TYR A 40 -0.42 -0.91 -3.05
C TYR A 40 -0.50 0.44 -3.75
N ALA A 41 0.32 0.75 -4.75
CA ALA A 41 0.25 2.07 -5.40
C ALA A 41 0.41 1.97 -6.92
N TYR A 42 -0.54 2.59 -7.61
CA TYR A 42 -0.56 2.68 -9.06
C TYR A 42 -0.94 4.10 -9.51
N ILE A 43 -0.51 4.48 -10.70
CA ILE A 43 -0.96 5.71 -11.37
C ILE A 43 -1.87 5.34 -12.53
N GLY A 44 -3.12 5.78 -12.43
CA GLY A 44 -4.08 5.79 -13.53
C GLY A 44 -3.87 7.03 -14.38
N ILE A 45 -3.67 6.84 -15.68
CA ILE A 45 -3.58 7.93 -16.65
C ILE A 45 -4.85 7.94 -17.49
N GLU A 46 -5.53 9.08 -17.52
CA GLU A 46 -6.69 9.34 -18.38
C GLU A 46 -6.55 10.66 -19.12
N VAL A 47 -7.33 10.81 -20.18
CA VAL A 47 -7.49 12.09 -20.89
C VAL A 47 -8.84 12.64 -20.48
N ASP A 48 -8.85 13.83 -19.91
CA ASP A 48 -10.07 14.55 -19.59
C ASP A 48 -10.86 14.81 -20.88
N PRO A 49 -12.09 14.28 -21.02
CA PRO A 49 -12.82 14.38 -22.28
C PRO A 49 -13.31 15.80 -22.59
N ALA A 50 -13.43 16.66 -21.58
CA ALA A 50 -13.90 18.04 -21.76
C ALA A 50 -12.76 18.98 -22.18
N THR A 51 -11.54 18.75 -21.68
CA THR A 51 -10.41 19.67 -21.91
C THR A 51 -9.31 19.07 -22.79
N GLY A 52 -9.31 17.76 -23.02
CA GLY A 52 -8.22 17.04 -23.69
C GLY A 52 -6.93 16.93 -22.87
N SER A 53 -6.92 17.41 -21.62
CA SER A 53 -5.74 17.39 -20.75
C SER A 53 -5.49 16.00 -20.16
N LEU A 54 -4.24 15.68 -19.87
CA LEU A 54 -3.90 14.46 -19.12
C LEU A 54 -4.23 14.62 -17.64
N ARG A 55 -4.91 13.63 -17.07
CA ARG A 55 -5.13 13.52 -15.62
C ARG A 55 -4.39 12.28 -15.10
N TYR A 56 -3.70 12.47 -13.98
CA TYR A 56 -3.00 11.43 -13.24
C TYR A 56 -3.74 11.22 -11.93
N GLU A 57 -4.22 10.00 -11.71
CA GLU A 57 -4.90 9.60 -10.48
C GLU A 57 -4.04 8.59 -9.73
N VAL A 58 -3.84 8.83 -8.43
CA VAL A 58 -3.18 7.89 -7.52
C VAL A 58 -4.22 6.88 -7.06
N ILE A 59 -3.90 5.60 -7.24
CA ILE A 59 -4.76 4.47 -6.89
C ILE A 59 -4.09 3.71 -5.74
N GLU A 60 -4.72 3.71 -4.58
CA GLU A 60 -4.23 3.11 -3.34
C GLU A 60 -5.28 2.18 -2.70
N PRO A 61 -4.87 1.22 -1.83
CA PRO A 61 -5.77 0.44 -1.02
C PRO A 61 -6.72 1.32 -0.21
N ARG A 62 -7.99 0.94 -0.27
CA ARG A 62 -8.97 1.46 0.67
C ARG A 62 -8.81 0.75 2.00
N LEU A 63 -8.83 1.53 3.07
CA LEU A 63 -8.96 1.01 4.42
C LEU A 63 -10.45 0.98 4.79
N SER A 64 -10.91 -0.14 5.35
CA SER A 64 -12.20 -0.19 6.04
C SER A 64 -12.16 0.65 7.32
N GLU A 65 -13.32 0.97 7.90
CA GLU A 65 -13.36 1.69 9.18
C GLU A 65 -12.63 0.94 10.30
N GLU A 66 -12.67 -0.40 10.28
CA GLU A 66 -11.93 -1.25 11.21
C GLU A 66 -10.42 -1.17 10.97
N GLU A 67 -9.99 -1.18 9.71
CA GLU A 67 -8.57 -1.01 9.35
C GLU A 67 -8.04 0.36 9.74
N VAL A 68 -8.84 1.43 9.59
CA VAL A 68 -8.49 2.77 10.07
C VAL A 68 -8.34 2.79 11.59
N LYS A 69 -9.26 2.15 12.33
CA LYS A 69 -9.14 2.04 13.80
C LYS A 69 -7.86 1.29 14.21
N MET A 70 -7.57 0.16 13.57
CA MET A 70 -6.36 -0.61 13.83
C MET A 70 -5.09 0.17 13.50
N LEU A 71 -5.06 0.89 12.38
CA LEU A 71 -3.95 1.75 11.98
C LEU A 71 -3.68 2.80 13.07
N ASN A 72 -4.72 3.53 13.49
CA ASN A 72 -4.59 4.58 14.49
C ASN A 72 -4.12 4.02 15.83
N GLU A 73 -4.69 2.90 16.28
CA GLU A 73 -4.28 2.24 17.52
C GLU A 73 -2.80 1.81 17.49
N ILE A 74 -2.34 1.25 16.36
CA ILE A 74 -0.92 0.89 16.17
C ILE A 74 -0.04 2.13 16.22
N VAL A 75 -0.40 3.20 15.53
CA VAL A 75 0.36 4.46 15.51
C VAL A 75 0.44 5.07 16.91
N ASP A 76 -0.66 5.07 17.66
CA ASP A 76 -0.72 5.60 19.01
C ASP A 76 0.16 4.79 19.99
N ILE A 77 0.10 3.46 19.91
CA ILE A 77 0.97 2.58 20.71
C ILE A 77 2.43 2.80 20.35
N LEU A 78 2.76 2.89 19.06
CA LEU A 78 4.12 3.12 18.59
C LEU A 78 4.66 4.44 19.13
N ARG A 79 3.88 5.52 19.06
CA ARG A 79 4.23 6.83 19.64
C ARG A 79 4.41 6.75 21.15
N PHE A 80 3.52 6.07 21.86
CA PHE A 80 3.62 5.88 23.30
C PHE A 80 4.88 5.11 23.71
N GLU A 81 5.22 4.03 22.98
CA GLU A 81 6.40 3.20 23.26
C GLU A 81 7.72 3.86 22.81
N ALA A 82 7.69 4.71 21.78
CA ALA A 82 8.87 5.38 21.25
C ALA A 82 9.15 6.75 21.87
N GLY A 83 8.17 7.40 22.49
CA GLY A 83 8.30 8.79 22.96
C GLY A 83 8.50 9.79 21.80
N GLU A 84 9.27 10.87 22.03
CA GLU A 84 9.56 11.90 21.02
C GLU A 84 10.42 11.42 19.82
N ASP A 85 10.93 10.19 19.86
CA ASP A 85 11.85 9.71 18.83
C ASP A 85 11.15 9.35 17.53
N ILE A 86 9.88 8.88 17.54
CA ILE A 86 9.25 8.34 16.32
C ILE A 86 9.09 9.39 15.22
N ASP A 87 8.79 10.64 15.59
CA ASP A 87 8.65 11.75 14.65
C ASP A 87 10.03 12.28 14.20
N LYS A 88 11.10 11.99 14.95
CA LYS A 88 12.49 12.38 14.64
C LYS A 88 13.22 11.32 13.82
N VAL A 89 12.75 10.07 13.80
CA VAL A 89 13.39 9.00 13.03
C VAL A 89 12.98 9.05 11.57
N THR A 90 13.45 10.09 10.88
CA THR A 90 13.43 10.28 9.41
C THR A 90 14.20 9.19 8.63
N LYS A 91 14.75 8.19 9.30
CA LYS A 91 15.47 7.04 8.76
C LYS A 91 15.14 5.74 9.50
N ILE A 92 13.88 5.51 9.83
CA ILE A 92 13.47 4.14 10.14
C ILE A 92 13.64 3.36 8.83
N THR A 93 14.52 2.37 8.80
CA THR A 93 14.53 1.42 7.69
C THR A 93 13.17 0.72 7.67
N SER A 94 12.60 0.51 6.48
CA SER A 94 11.32 -0.19 6.30
C SER A 94 11.23 -1.46 7.16
N ASP A 95 12.33 -2.23 7.24
CA ASP A 95 12.42 -3.46 8.04
C ASP A 95 12.29 -3.22 9.55
N TYR A 96 12.86 -2.12 10.08
CA TYR A 96 12.76 -1.81 11.51
C TYR A 96 11.33 -1.41 11.89
N LEU A 97 10.64 -0.62 11.05
CA LEU A 97 9.24 -0.27 11.25
C LEU A 97 8.38 -1.53 11.22
N GLU A 98 8.58 -2.39 10.22
CA GLU A 98 7.84 -3.62 10.07
C GLU A 98 7.95 -4.50 11.31
N GLU A 99 9.15 -4.71 11.83
CA GLU A 99 9.38 -5.49 13.04
C GLU A 99 8.76 -4.86 14.29
N LYS A 100 8.71 -3.52 14.37
CA LYS A 100 8.02 -2.80 15.45
C LYS A 100 6.51 -2.99 15.37
N VAL A 101 5.91 -2.83 14.20
CA VAL A 101 4.47 -3.05 13.98
C VAL A 101 4.09 -4.50 14.33
N LYS A 102 4.87 -5.50 13.88
CA LYS A 102 4.65 -6.92 14.25
C LYS A 102 4.67 -7.14 15.76
N LYS A 103 5.61 -6.49 16.47
CA LYS A 103 5.71 -6.58 17.94
C LYS A 103 4.50 -5.96 18.63
N VAL A 104 4.03 -4.81 18.15
CA VAL A 104 2.81 -4.16 18.66
C VAL A 104 1.60 -5.07 18.47
N ILE A 105 1.35 -5.54 17.24
CA ILE A 105 0.22 -6.43 16.94
C ILE A 105 0.24 -7.67 17.85
N LYS A 106 1.40 -8.30 18.02
CA LYS A 106 1.55 -9.49 18.87
C LYS A 106 1.36 -9.19 20.36
N ARG A 107 1.96 -8.10 20.87
CA ARG A 107 1.93 -7.74 22.29
C ARG A 107 0.52 -7.36 22.75
N TYR A 108 -0.17 -6.54 21.96
CA TYR A 108 -1.51 -6.04 22.26
C TYR A 108 -2.63 -6.93 21.71
N LYS A 109 -2.28 -8.04 21.04
CA LYS A 109 -3.22 -9.03 20.47
C LYS A 109 -4.23 -8.39 19.52
N LEU A 110 -3.77 -7.43 18.71
CA LEU A 110 -4.63 -6.73 17.76
C LEU A 110 -5.11 -7.71 16.66
N PRO A 111 -6.39 -7.69 16.28
CA PRO A 111 -6.98 -8.63 15.33
C PRO A 111 -6.64 -8.28 13.86
N VAL A 112 -5.36 -8.02 13.58
CA VAL A 112 -4.90 -7.60 12.24
C VAL A 112 -4.72 -8.82 11.34
N SER A 113 -5.48 -8.87 10.25
CA SER A 113 -5.32 -9.90 9.22
C SER A 113 -4.01 -9.71 8.44
N LYS A 114 -3.55 -10.74 7.72
CA LYS A 114 -2.36 -10.63 6.86
C LYS A 114 -2.54 -9.57 5.75
N GLU A 115 -3.74 -9.45 5.21
CA GLU A 115 -4.06 -8.45 4.18
C GLU A 115 -4.02 -7.03 4.77
N SER A 116 -4.71 -6.82 5.88
CA SER A 116 -4.75 -5.53 6.58
C SER A 116 -3.37 -5.12 7.08
N PHE A 117 -2.53 -6.07 7.51
CA PHE A 117 -1.14 -5.82 7.88
C PHE A 117 -0.35 -5.17 6.73
N GLY A 118 -0.50 -5.69 5.51
CA GLY A 118 0.15 -5.12 4.33
C GLY A 118 -0.29 -3.69 4.02
N LYS A 119 -1.60 -3.42 4.10
CA LYS A 119 -2.15 -2.07 3.91
C LYS A 119 -1.71 -1.12 5.02
N ILE A 120 -1.75 -1.55 6.28
CA ILE A 120 -1.34 -0.75 7.44
C ILE A 120 0.12 -0.35 7.31
N LEU A 121 1.02 -1.29 6.99
CA LEU A 121 2.44 -0.98 6.77
C LEU A 121 2.64 0.06 5.66
N TYR A 122 1.90 -0.06 4.55
CA TYR A 122 1.95 0.92 3.46
C TYR A 122 1.61 2.34 3.93
N PHE A 123 0.66 2.51 4.84
CA PHE A 123 0.25 3.83 5.34
C PHE A 123 1.11 4.37 6.50
N ILE A 124 1.96 3.56 7.14
CA ILE A 124 2.85 4.02 8.22
C ILE A 124 4.23 4.44 7.68
N ASN A 125 4.70 3.82 6.60
CA ASN A 125 6.06 3.98 6.06
C ASN A 125 6.18 5.13 5.06
#